data_AF-A0A7S3Z720-F1
#
_entry.id   AF-A0A7S3Z720-F1
#
_cell.length_a   1.000
_cell.length_b   1.000
_cell.length_c   1.000
_cell.angle_alpha   90.00
_cell.angle_beta   90.00
_cell.angle_gamma   90.00
#
_symmetry.space_group_name_H-M   'P 1'
#
loop_
_entity.id
_entity.type
_entity.pdbx_description
1 polymer ?
#
loop_
_entity_poly.entity_id
_entity_poly.type
_entity_poly.pdbx_seq_one_letter_code
_entity_poly.pdbx_strand_id
1 'polypeptide(L)'
;DGGLTLLVPYILSLHSWWKKHTGGDSVNKAPIRLMLTGALESKNVIRKLVEDFRIPCEIHEPDISGAKVDSLEHYKTYSSKSSVSKESKMKTEHWLKMGELIKEQSRGQAKCIFVTLPYPVVGIENRLYMSWLDKISDTGTPVVFIRGNDENVLTFYLE
;
A
#
# COMPACT_ATOMS: atom_id res chain seq x y z
N ASP A 1 1.34 -8.85 8.66
CA ASP A 1 0.35 -7.94 8.02
C ASP A 1 0.23 -7.93 6.49
N GLY A 2 1.31 -7.98 5.70
CA GLY A 2 1.20 -7.81 4.24
C GLY A 2 0.46 -8.90 3.45
N GLY A 3 0.27 -10.09 4.03
CA GLY A 3 -0.36 -11.22 3.33
C GLY A 3 -1.81 -10.95 2.91
N LEU A 4 -2.61 -10.31 3.76
CA LEU A 4 -4.00 -9.99 3.45
C LEU A 4 -4.09 -8.94 2.32
N THR A 5 -3.15 -7.98 2.30
CA THR A 5 -3.04 -6.97 1.24
C THR A 5 -2.75 -7.59 -0.13
N LEU A 6 -2.15 -8.78 -0.19
CA LEU A 6 -1.95 -9.54 -1.43
C LEU A 6 -3.14 -10.44 -1.76
N LEU A 7 -3.71 -11.10 -0.74
CA LEU A 7 -4.77 -12.08 -0.93
C LEU A 7 -6.10 -11.45 -1.37
N VAL A 8 -6.48 -10.32 -0.78
CA VAL A 8 -7.76 -9.66 -1.09
C VAL A 8 -7.86 -9.24 -2.57
N PRO A 9 -6.87 -8.50 -3.15
CA PRO A 9 -6.88 -8.20 -4.58
C PRO A 9 -6.88 -9.46 -5.44
N TYR A 10 -6.17 -10.51 -5.03
CA TYR A 10 -6.15 -11.78 -5.74
C TYR A 10 -7.54 -12.43 -5.80
N ILE A 11 -8.24 -12.56 -4.67
CA ILE A 11 -9.59 -13.11 -4.64
C ILE A 11 -10.55 -12.27 -5.48
N LEU A 12 -10.48 -10.95 -5.38
CA LEU A 12 -11.30 -10.05 -6.19
C LEU A 12 -11.03 -10.23 -7.70
N SER A 13 -9.79 -10.46 -8.10
CA SER A 13 -9.42 -10.69 -9.51
C SER A 13 -10.07 -11.93 -10.14
N LEU A 14 -10.52 -12.89 -9.32
CA LEU A 14 -11.18 -14.11 -9.77
C LEU A 14 -12.65 -13.87 -10.13
N HIS A 15 -13.27 -12.85 -9.55
CA HIS A 15 -14.69 -12.54 -9.76
C HIS A 15 -14.93 -11.93 -11.15
N SER A 16 -16.02 -12.34 -11.80
CA SER A 16 -16.36 -11.99 -13.19
C SER A 16 -16.47 -10.48 -13.42
N TRP A 17 -16.98 -9.74 -12.42
CA TRP A 17 -17.07 -8.29 -12.48
C TRP A 17 -15.70 -7.64 -12.69
N TRP A 18 -14.68 -8.04 -11.93
CA TRP A 18 -13.35 -7.43 -12.04
C TRP A 18 -12.73 -7.74 -13.39
N LYS A 19 -12.78 -9.00 -13.85
CA LYS A 19 -12.29 -9.40 -15.19
C LYS A 19 -12.86 -8.48 -16.28
N LYS A 20 -14.20 -8.33 -16.33
CA LYS A 20 -14.90 -7.51 -17.32
C LYS A 20 -14.53 -6.02 -17.27
N HIS A 21 -14.27 -5.46 -16.09
CA HIS A 21 -14.11 -4.01 -15.90
C HIS A 21 -12.66 -3.53 -15.79
N THR A 22 -11.68 -4.43 -15.73
CA THR A 22 -10.24 -4.10 -15.67
C THR A 22 -9.48 -4.55 -16.92
N GLY A 23 -10.18 -4.95 -17.99
CA GLY A 23 -9.55 -5.44 -19.22
C GLY A 23 -8.98 -6.86 -19.11
N GLY A 24 -9.50 -7.67 -18.19
CA GLY A 24 -9.21 -9.11 -18.16
C GLY A 24 -10.14 -9.86 -19.12
N ASP A 25 -9.57 -10.61 -20.06
CA ASP A 25 -10.36 -11.48 -20.95
C ASP A 25 -10.79 -12.78 -20.25
N SER A 26 -11.70 -13.54 -20.86
CA SER A 26 -12.23 -14.82 -20.35
C SER A 26 -11.16 -15.82 -19.89
N VAL A 27 -9.94 -15.67 -20.38
CA VAL A 27 -8.74 -16.48 -20.09
C VAL A 27 -7.83 -15.83 -19.03
N ASN A 28 -7.83 -14.49 -18.92
CA ASN A 28 -6.92 -13.73 -18.07
C ASN A 28 -7.64 -13.19 -16.81
N LYS A 29 -7.04 -13.44 -15.64
CA LYS A 29 -7.48 -12.81 -14.38
C LYS A 29 -7.36 -11.29 -14.50
N ALA A 30 -8.13 -10.54 -13.71
CA ALA A 30 -7.96 -9.09 -13.65
C ALA A 30 -6.49 -8.75 -13.35
N PRO A 31 -5.83 -7.86 -14.12
CA PRO A 31 -4.41 -7.58 -13.92
C PRO A 31 -4.19 -6.95 -12.54
N ILE A 32 -3.21 -7.48 -11.82
CA ILE A 32 -2.77 -6.97 -10.51
C ILE A 32 -1.38 -6.41 -10.68
N ARG A 33 -1.17 -5.15 -10.28
CA ARG A 33 0.17 -4.55 -10.13
C ARG A 33 0.51 -4.47 -8.65
N LEU A 34 1.63 -5.08 -8.26
CA LEU A 34 2.14 -5.07 -6.89
C LEU A 34 3.31 -4.10 -6.79
N MET A 35 3.17 -3.06 -5.98
CA MET A 35 4.26 -2.13 -5.68
C MET A 35 5.00 -2.58 -4.43
N LEU A 36 6.28 -2.91 -4.57
CA LEU A 36 7.15 -3.27 -3.47
C LEU A 36 8.07 -2.11 -3.11
N THR A 37 7.89 -1.58 -1.90
CA THR A 37 8.73 -0.52 -1.34
C THR A 37 9.39 -0.99 -0.05
N GLY A 38 10.51 -0.36 0.33
CA GLY A 38 11.26 -0.70 1.54
C GLY A 38 12.54 -1.50 1.28
N ALA A 39 13.05 -2.13 2.35
CA ALA A 39 14.34 -2.82 2.34
C ALA A 39 14.32 -4.06 1.43
N LEU A 40 15.49 -4.37 0.83
CA LEU A 40 15.65 -5.50 -0.10
C LEU A 40 15.20 -6.83 0.52
N GLU A 41 15.52 -7.07 1.79
CA GLU A 41 15.13 -8.28 2.52
C GLU A 41 13.61 -8.45 2.57
N SER A 42 12.88 -7.39 2.91
CA SER A 42 11.41 -7.41 2.95
C SER A 42 10.82 -7.65 1.56
N LYS A 43 11.40 -7.05 0.51
CA LYS A 43 10.96 -7.27 -0.88
C LYS A 43 11.17 -8.73 -1.31
N ASN A 44 12.29 -9.35 -0.93
CA ASN A 44 12.58 -10.74 -1.25
C ASN A 44 11.60 -11.72 -0.58
N VAL A 45 11.22 -11.46 0.67
CA VAL A 45 10.19 -12.26 1.37
C VAL A 45 8.86 -12.20 0.62
N ILE A 46 8.43 -10.99 0.21
CA ILE A 46 7.17 -10.83 -0.52
C ILE A 46 7.24 -11.50 -1.89
N ARG A 47 8.36 -11.37 -2.61
CA ARG A 47 8.56 -12.02 -3.91
C ARG A 47 8.41 -13.54 -3.80
N LYS A 48 9.06 -14.14 -2.80
CA LYS A 48 8.94 -15.57 -2.51
C LYS A 48 7.48 -15.98 -2.23
N LEU A 49 6.74 -15.19 -1.43
CA LEU A 49 5.32 -15.44 -1.19
C LEU A 49 4.48 -15.38 -2.47
N VAL A 50 4.70 -14.38 -3.34
CA VAL A 50 3.99 -14.28 -4.63
C VAL A 50 4.23 -15.52 -5.49
N GLU A 51 5.48 -16.01 -5.54
CA GLU A 51 5.88 -17.22 -6.26
C GLU A 51 5.23 -18.47 -5.67
N ASP A 52 5.36 -18.67 -4.36
CA ASP A 52 4.86 -19.85 -3.64
C ASP A 52 3.33 -19.97 -3.73
N PHE A 53 2.61 -18.85 -3.61
CA PHE A 53 1.14 -18.81 -3.75
C PHE A 53 0.66 -18.64 -5.21
N ARG A 54 1.59 -18.57 -6.17
CA ARG A 54 1.32 -18.44 -7.62
C ARG A 54 0.36 -17.29 -7.92
N ILE A 55 0.55 -16.15 -7.26
CA ILE A 55 -0.28 -14.96 -7.45
C ILE A 55 0.15 -14.29 -8.76
N PRO A 56 -0.73 -14.20 -9.76
CA PRO A 56 -0.39 -13.58 -11.04
C PRO A 56 -0.49 -12.07 -10.92
N CYS A 57 0.63 -11.45 -10.55
CA CYS A 57 0.77 -10.00 -10.47
C CYS A 57 2.07 -9.52 -11.12
N GLU A 58 2.02 -8.30 -11.67
CA GLU A 58 3.19 -7.59 -12.16
C GLU A 58 3.86 -6.85 -11.00
N ILE A 59 5.12 -7.18 -10.69
CA ILE A 59 5.86 -6.58 -9.58
C ILE A 59 6.60 -5.32 -10.06
N HIS A 60 6.34 -4.19 -9.40
CA HIS A 60 6.99 -2.90 -9.64
C HIS A 60 7.73 -2.45 -8.38
N GLU A 61 8.96 -1.98 -8.52
CA GLU A 61 9.81 -1.54 -7.40
C GLU A 61 10.20 -0.06 -7.55
N PRO A 62 9.25 0.87 -7.35
CA PRO A 62 9.52 2.29 -7.53
C PRO A 62 10.47 2.83 -6.46
N ASP A 63 11.34 3.76 -6.85
CA ASP A 63 12.16 4.51 -5.91
C ASP A 63 11.34 5.59 -5.21
N ILE A 64 11.30 5.52 -3.88
CA ILE A 64 10.61 6.47 -3.01
C ILE A 64 11.54 7.58 -2.50
N SER A 65 12.82 7.60 -2.87
CA SER A 65 13.81 8.55 -2.35
C SER A 65 13.51 10.00 -2.74
N GLY A 66 12.93 10.23 -3.93
CA GLY A 66 12.87 11.54 -4.61
C GLY A 66 11.73 12.51 -4.26
N ALA A 67 10.82 12.19 -3.32
CA ALA A 67 9.68 13.07 -3.04
C ALA A 67 10.09 14.44 -2.45
N LYS A 68 9.45 15.50 -2.95
CA LYS A 68 9.75 16.89 -2.58
C LYS A 68 9.26 17.20 -1.16
N VAL A 69 10.11 17.90 -0.41
CA VAL A 69 9.90 18.28 1.01
C VAL A 69 8.76 19.29 1.20
N ASP A 70 8.17 19.83 0.12
CA ASP A 70 7.11 20.86 0.17
C ASP A 70 5.85 20.37 0.92
N SER A 71 5.44 19.11 0.70
CA SER A 71 4.31 18.52 1.41
C SER A 71 4.54 18.49 2.92
N LEU A 72 5.77 18.30 3.39
CA LEU A 72 6.08 18.05 4.80
C LEU A 72 5.72 19.23 5.71
N GLU A 73 5.89 20.47 5.24
CA GLU A 73 5.54 21.67 6.01
C GLU A 73 4.04 21.77 6.27
N HIS A 74 3.21 21.43 5.27
CA HIS A 74 1.76 21.38 5.45
C HIS A 74 1.37 20.38 6.54
N TYR A 75 1.96 19.18 6.55
CA TYR A 75 1.61 18.15 7.52
C TYR A 75 2.15 18.41 8.93
N LYS A 76 3.23 19.18 9.08
CA LYS A 76 3.70 19.67 10.39
C LYS A 76 2.65 20.53 11.10
N THR A 77 1.73 21.18 10.37
CA THR A 77 0.64 21.95 10.98
C THR A 77 -0.36 21.09 11.75
N TYR A 78 -0.46 19.79 11.43
CA TYR A 78 -1.30 18.83 12.15
C TYR A 78 -0.64 18.25 13.39
N SER A 79 0.63 18.61 13.66
CA SER A 79 1.37 18.16 14.83
C SER A 79 1.55 19.31 15.82
N SER A 80 1.25 19.07 17.09
CA SER A 80 1.55 20.01 18.16
C SER A 80 3.08 20.13 18.33
N LYS A 81 3.59 21.36 18.47
CA LYS A 81 5.04 21.68 18.46
C LYS A 81 5.87 20.95 19.53
N SER A 82 5.24 20.40 20.57
CA SER A 82 5.87 19.74 21.72
C SER A 82 6.06 18.22 21.59
N SER A 83 5.51 17.56 20.57
CA SER A 83 5.32 16.09 20.57
C SER A 83 6.03 15.34 19.43
N VAL A 84 6.80 16.02 18.57
CA VAL A 84 7.29 15.41 17.33
C VAL A 84 8.58 14.62 17.56
N SER A 85 8.45 13.34 17.89
CA SER A 85 9.58 12.41 17.93
C SER A 85 10.26 12.29 16.56
N LYS A 86 11.55 11.92 16.55
CA LYS A 86 12.28 11.65 15.30
C LYS A 86 11.58 10.57 14.47
N GLU A 87 11.02 9.56 15.13
CA GLU A 87 10.29 8.47 14.49
C GLU A 87 9.00 8.95 13.80
N SER A 88 8.21 9.81 14.46
CA SER A 88 7.00 10.39 13.88
C SER A 88 7.32 11.20 12.63
N LYS A 89 8.46 11.91 12.59
CA LYS A 89 8.92 12.64 11.38
C LYS A 89 9.24 11.66 10.25
N MET A 90 10.04 10.64 10.52
CA MET A 90 10.41 9.63 9.51
C MET A 90 9.19 8.90 8.95
N LYS A 91 8.22 8.53 9.80
CA LYS A 91 6.96 7.90 9.37
C LYS A 91 6.08 8.86 8.57
N THR A 92 5.98 10.12 9.00
CA THR A 92 5.25 11.16 8.25
C THR A 92 5.85 11.28 6.87
N GLU A 93 7.16 11.53 6.76
CA GLU A 93 7.85 11.62 5.48
C GLU A 93 7.55 10.39 4.61
N HIS A 94 7.77 9.18 5.13
CA HIS A 94 7.50 7.94 4.41
C HIS A 94 6.08 7.88 3.84
N TRP A 95 5.04 8.11 4.64
CA TRP A 95 3.65 8.00 4.18
C TRP A 95 3.25 9.10 3.20
N LEU A 96 3.83 10.29 3.31
CA LEU A 96 3.65 11.35 2.33
C LEU A 96 4.25 10.97 0.97
N LYS A 97 5.48 10.44 0.97
CA LYS A 97 6.12 9.94 -0.26
C LYS A 97 5.30 8.80 -0.89
N MET A 98 4.81 7.89 -0.05
CA MET A 98 3.96 6.79 -0.51
C MET A 98 2.66 7.29 -1.13
N GLY A 99 1.99 8.28 -0.53
CA GLY A 99 0.77 8.86 -1.11
C GLY A 99 1.00 9.51 -2.48
N GLU A 100 2.11 10.24 -2.65
CA GLU A 100 2.48 10.83 -3.93
C GLU A 100 2.78 9.76 -4.99
N LEU A 101 3.57 8.75 -4.63
CA LEU A 101 3.88 7.64 -5.50
C LEU A 101 2.60 6.87 -5.93
N ILE A 102 1.74 6.54 -4.98
CA ILE A 102 0.48 5.83 -5.25
C ILE A 102 -0.35 6.65 -6.24
N LYS A 103 -0.50 7.95 -6.00
CA LYS A 103 -1.25 8.85 -6.89
C LYS A 103 -0.67 8.89 -8.30
N GLU A 104 0.65 9.00 -8.43
CA GLU A 104 1.33 9.03 -9.74
C GLU A 104 1.12 7.71 -10.49
N GLN A 105 1.33 6.58 -9.82
CA GLN A 105 1.30 5.26 -10.44
C GLN A 105 -0.11 4.74 -10.71
N SER A 106 -1.12 5.20 -9.96
CA SER A 106 -2.51 4.76 -10.11
C SER A 106 -3.30 5.59 -11.13
N ARG A 107 -2.81 6.80 -11.47
CA ARG A 107 -3.54 7.80 -12.26
C ARG A 107 -3.99 7.25 -13.61
N GLY A 108 -5.31 7.15 -13.78
CA GLY A 108 -5.94 6.73 -15.05
C GLY A 108 -5.76 5.25 -15.41
N GLN A 109 -5.09 4.46 -14.57
CA GLN A 109 -4.80 3.04 -14.83
C GLN A 109 -5.50 2.11 -13.85
N ALA A 110 -5.57 2.48 -12.57
CA ALA A 110 -6.13 1.63 -11.52
C ALA A 110 -7.65 1.81 -11.36
N LYS A 111 -8.38 0.70 -11.23
CA LYS A 111 -9.81 0.70 -10.83
C LYS A 111 -10.02 0.68 -9.32
N CYS A 112 -9.07 0.12 -8.57
CA CYS A 112 -9.07 0.08 -7.12
C CYS A 112 -7.63 -0.07 -6.63
N ILE A 113 -7.32 0.53 -5.48
CA ILE A 113 -5.98 0.53 -4.88
C ILE A 113 -6.08 -0.12 -3.51
N PHE A 114 -5.20 -1.06 -3.22
CA PHE A 114 -5.11 -1.72 -1.93
C PHE A 114 -3.81 -1.33 -1.26
N VAL A 115 -3.91 -0.80 -0.05
CA VAL A 115 -2.75 -0.29 0.71
C VAL A 115 -2.77 -0.91 2.08
N THR A 116 -1.64 -1.45 2.52
CA THR A 116 -1.49 -1.84 3.93
C THR A 116 -1.67 -0.61 4.81
N LEU A 117 -2.64 -0.66 5.73
CA LEU A 117 -3.00 0.46 6.58
C LEU A 117 -1.75 0.92 7.36
N PRO A 118 -1.41 2.22 7.32
CA PRO A 118 -0.37 2.78 8.16
C PRO A 118 -0.56 2.41 9.62
N TYR A 119 0.44 1.76 10.22
CA TYR A 119 0.43 1.47 11.64
C TYR A 119 0.76 2.75 12.43
N PRO A 120 -0.12 3.21 13.33
CA PRO A 120 0.16 4.37 14.16
C PRO A 120 1.25 4.05 15.18
N VAL A 121 2.30 4.87 15.24
CA VAL A 121 3.28 4.77 16.33
C VAL A 121 2.64 5.31 17.61
N VAL A 122 2.98 4.71 18.74
CA VAL A 122 2.54 5.19 20.06
C VAL A 122 2.94 6.66 20.22
N GLY A 123 1.99 7.50 20.63
CA GLY A 123 2.21 8.93 20.84
C GLY A 123 2.04 9.81 19.60
N ILE A 124 1.60 9.26 18.46
CA ILE A 124 1.19 10.07 17.31
C ILE A 124 -0.16 10.72 17.56
N GLU A 125 -0.26 12.01 17.27
CA GLU A 125 -1.52 12.75 17.33
C GLU A 125 -2.51 12.24 16.29
N ASN A 126 -3.76 12.03 16.70
CA ASN A 126 -4.82 11.52 15.81
C ASN A 126 -4.98 12.35 14.53
N ARG A 127 -4.83 13.68 14.63
CA ARG A 127 -4.90 14.58 13.47
C ARG A 127 -3.79 14.31 12.46
N LEU A 128 -2.55 14.13 12.93
CA LEU A 128 -1.43 13.79 12.08
C LEU A 128 -1.63 12.42 11.42
N TYR A 129 -2.09 11.41 12.17
CA TYR A 129 -2.40 10.10 11.59
C TYR A 129 -3.47 10.18 10.50
N MET A 130 -4.59 10.87 10.77
CA MET A 130 -5.66 11.05 9.79
C MET A 130 -5.18 11.79 8.54
N SER A 131 -4.28 12.75 8.68
CA SER A 131 -3.69 13.47 7.55
C SER A 131 -2.87 12.57 6.62
N TRP A 132 -2.25 11.51 7.15
CA TRP A 132 -1.55 10.52 6.32
C TRP A 132 -2.55 9.70 5.50
N LEU A 133 -3.63 9.24 6.12
CA LEU A 133 -4.67 8.47 5.43
C LEU A 133 -5.33 9.30 4.33
N ASP A 134 -5.64 10.56 4.63
CA ASP A 134 -6.20 11.53 3.68
C ASP A 134 -5.29 11.66 2.45
N LYS A 135 -3.99 11.94 2.67
CA LYS A 135 -2.99 12.04 1.60
C LYS A 135 -2.87 10.78 0.75
N ILE A 136 -2.86 9.59 1.36
CA ILE A 136 -2.75 8.32 0.65
C ILE A 136 -4.02 8.05 -0.17
N SER A 137 -5.18 8.48 0.32
CA SER A 137 -6.47 8.26 -0.34
C SER A 137 -6.78 9.26 -1.46
N ASP A 138 -6.09 10.41 -1.51
CA ASP A 138 -6.25 11.46 -2.52
C ASP A 138 -5.65 11.08 -3.90
N THR A 139 -6.22 10.05 -4.52
CA THR A 139 -5.77 9.49 -5.80
C THR A 139 -6.80 9.64 -6.93
N GLY A 140 -8.07 9.92 -6.59
CA GLY A 140 -9.20 9.89 -7.52
C GLY A 140 -9.71 8.48 -7.85
N THR A 141 -9.09 7.43 -7.29
CA THR A 141 -9.48 6.03 -7.42
C THR A 141 -9.86 5.48 -6.03
N PRO A 142 -10.86 4.58 -5.91
CA PRO A 142 -11.19 3.97 -4.63
C PRO A 142 -9.98 3.29 -3.97
N VAL A 143 -9.66 3.71 -2.74
CA VAL A 143 -8.57 3.16 -1.93
C VAL A 143 -9.15 2.32 -0.80
N VAL A 144 -8.64 1.10 -0.65
CA VAL A 144 -8.98 0.18 0.44
C VAL A 144 -7.75 0.01 1.32
N PHE A 145 -7.84 0.50 2.55
CA PHE A 145 -6.84 0.25 3.57
C PHE A 145 -7.07 -1.13 4.20
N ILE A 146 -6.04 -1.98 4.18
CA ILE A 146 -6.09 -3.34 4.71
C ILE A 146 -5.19 -3.46 5.92
N ARG A 147 -5.71 -4.04 6.99
CA ARG A 147 -4.93 -4.43 8.17
C ARG A 147 -5.27 -5.87 8.54
N GLY A 148 -4.25 -6.70 8.70
CA GLY A 148 -4.39 -8.03 9.28
C GLY A 148 -4.50 -7.96 10.81
N ASN A 149 -4.94 -9.05 11.41
CA ASN A 149 -4.93 -9.25 12.86
C ASN A 149 -3.64 -9.96 13.34
N ASP A 150 -2.55 -9.84 12.57
CA ASP A 150 -1.28 -10.55 12.79
C ASP A 150 -1.35 -12.10 12.76
N GLU A 151 -2.48 -12.71 12.37
CA GLU A 151 -2.57 -14.15 12.15
C GLU A 151 -2.19 -14.55 10.72
N ASN A 152 -1.65 -15.76 10.56
CA ASN A 152 -1.17 -16.25 9.27
C ASN A 152 -2.33 -16.61 8.35
N VAL A 153 -2.52 -15.79 7.30
CA VAL A 153 -3.55 -16.01 6.26
C VAL A 153 -2.99 -16.78 5.05
N LEU A 154 -1.67 -16.73 4.86
CA LEU A 154 -0.93 -17.44 3.82
C LEU A 154 -0.03 -18.47 4.49
N THR A 155 -0.54 -19.67 4.72
CA THR A 155 0.20 -20.77 5.37
C THR A 155 0.65 -21.81 4.34
N PHE A 156 1.88 -22.29 4.50
CA PHE A 156 2.33 -23.50 3.80
C PHE A 156 1.70 -24.70 4.50
N TYR A 157 0.99 -25.54 3.75
CA TYR A 157 0.78 -26.92 4.16
C TYR A 157 2.00 -27.70 3.69
N LEU A 158 2.85 -28.09 4.64
CA LEU A 158 3.86 -29.12 4.41
C LEU A 158 3.09 -30.45 4.42
N GLU A 159 2.79 -30.99 3.24
CA GLU A 159 2.58 -32.44 3.08
C GLU A 159 3.93 -33.13 2.92
#